data_AF-A0AAF0ERK9-F1
#
_entry.id   AF-A0AAF0ERK9-F1
#
_cell.length_a   1.000
_cell.length_b   1.000
_cell.length_c   1.000
_cell.angle_alpha   90.00
_cell.angle_beta   90.00
_cell.angle_gamma   90.00
#
_symmetry.space_group_name_H-M   'P 1'
#
loop_
_entity.id
_entity.type
_entity.pdbx_description
1 polymer ?
#
loop_
_entity_poly.entity_id
_entity_poly.type
_entity_poly.pdbx_seq_one_letter_code
_entity_poly.pdbx_strand_id
1 'polypeptide(L)'
;MAAAMANALCGDDVYDADEPTKTLQSEVARLAGKEAGLFMPTGTLSNQLALFLHVNEHPASVLCDKRAHILRYETGAISFHTRATPIGVMPSNGHHMTVKDVADHILLDRDIYTPTTRVVALENTLDGTIFPQDEILRIAAFVKEHAVAFHLDGARLWNAAVATGTDLATLSEPFDSVSLCLSKGLGAPVGSVLVGSHEFIERAKIVRKMFGAGMRQTGVLAAAAHVAIHDNYPLLARTHRLAKKTAELLQQRGVTITVPVETNAVRRCADPGFHRCDDRQYFPAGVLRTGRRA
;
A
#
# COMPACT_ATOMS: atom_id res chain seq x y z
N MET A 1 16.97 -4.58 -15.83
CA MET A 1 15.59 -4.10 -16.03
C MET A 1 15.31 -3.65 -17.47
N ALA A 2 15.95 -2.60 -18.00
CA ALA A 2 15.69 -2.12 -19.37
C ALA A 2 15.86 -3.21 -20.45
N ALA A 3 16.90 -4.05 -20.33
CA ALA A 3 17.08 -5.19 -21.22
C ALA A 3 15.95 -6.24 -21.11
N ALA A 4 15.39 -6.46 -19.92
CA ALA A 4 14.25 -7.38 -19.74
C ALA A 4 12.99 -6.83 -20.41
N MET A 5 12.75 -5.52 -20.29
CA MET A 5 11.64 -4.84 -20.97
C MET A 5 11.76 -4.95 -22.51
N ALA A 6 12.96 -4.72 -23.05
CA ALA A 6 13.21 -4.74 -24.49
C ALA A 6 13.05 -6.14 -25.12
N ASN A 7 13.26 -7.20 -24.33
CA ASN A 7 13.17 -8.58 -24.79
C ASN A 7 11.87 -9.29 -24.37
N ALA A 8 10.92 -8.58 -23.75
CA ALA A 8 9.68 -9.17 -23.26
C ALA A 8 8.78 -9.61 -24.43
N LEU A 9 8.44 -10.91 -24.47
CA LEU A 9 7.49 -11.47 -25.43
C LEU A 9 6.06 -11.16 -24.97
N CYS A 10 5.51 -10.04 -25.45
CA CYS A 10 4.23 -9.53 -24.98
C CYS A 10 3.04 -10.07 -25.78
N GLY A 11 1.90 -10.18 -25.12
CA GLY A 11 0.61 -10.52 -25.71
C GLY A 11 -0.42 -9.42 -25.51
N ASP A 12 -1.71 -9.75 -25.61
CA ASP A 12 -2.79 -8.83 -25.21
C ASP A 12 -3.36 -9.28 -23.86
N ASP A 13 -3.11 -8.51 -22.80
CA ASP A 13 -3.58 -8.80 -21.44
C ASP A 13 -5.12 -8.83 -21.32
N VAL A 14 -5.85 -8.11 -22.17
CA VAL A 14 -7.33 -8.16 -22.15
C VAL A 14 -7.86 -9.52 -22.63
N TYR A 15 -7.11 -10.22 -23.47
CA TYR A 15 -7.41 -11.58 -23.90
C TYR A 15 -6.71 -12.64 -23.04
N ASP A 16 -6.09 -12.24 -21.92
CA ASP A 16 -5.30 -13.13 -21.04
C ASP A 16 -4.15 -13.86 -21.79
N ALA A 17 -3.64 -13.22 -22.84
CA ALA A 17 -2.64 -13.77 -23.74
C ALA A 17 -1.21 -13.22 -23.47
N ASP A 18 -1.03 -12.35 -22.48
CA ASP A 18 0.27 -11.79 -22.10
C ASP A 18 0.94 -12.64 -21.00
N GLU A 19 1.80 -13.57 -21.43
CA GLU A 19 2.43 -14.57 -20.54
C GLU A 19 3.35 -13.95 -19.46
N PRO A 20 4.20 -12.94 -19.76
CA PRO A 20 4.96 -12.25 -18.72
C PRO A 20 4.07 -11.63 -17.63
N THR A 21 2.93 -11.04 -18.01
CA THR A 21 1.99 -10.46 -17.03
C THR A 21 1.34 -11.54 -16.17
N LYS A 22 0.87 -12.64 -16.76
CA LYS A 22 0.30 -13.77 -16.00
C LYS A 22 1.30 -14.39 -15.02
N THR A 23 2.55 -14.53 -15.47
CA THR A 23 3.65 -15.04 -14.63
C THR A 23 3.85 -14.14 -13.42
N LEU A 24 3.97 -12.83 -13.63
CA LEU A 24 4.10 -11.86 -12.53
C LEU A 24 2.90 -11.91 -11.56
N GLN A 25 1.67 -11.94 -12.08
CA GLN A 25 0.46 -12.00 -11.27
C GLN A 25 0.45 -13.25 -10.37
N SER A 26 0.77 -14.40 -10.95
CA SER A 26 0.82 -15.69 -10.24
C SER A 26 1.95 -15.72 -9.22
N GLU A 27 3.12 -15.18 -9.56
CA GLU A 27 4.25 -15.10 -8.64
C GLU A 27 3.95 -14.22 -7.43
N VAL A 28 3.42 -13.02 -7.64
CA VAL A 28 3.11 -12.09 -6.54
C VAL A 28 1.98 -12.63 -5.66
N ALA A 29 0.96 -13.27 -6.25
CA ALA A 29 -0.08 -13.98 -5.50
C ALA A 29 0.53 -15.08 -4.61
N ARG A 30 1.39 -15.93 -5.19
CA ARG A 30 2.10 -16.99 -4.46
C ARG A 30 2.97 -16.45 -3.34
N LEU A 31 3.74 -15.38 -3.58
CA LEU A 31 4.58 -14.74 -2.56
C LEU A 31 3.72 -14.18 -1.41
N ALA A 32 2.54 -13.64 -1.71
CA ALA A 32 1.60 -13.13 -0.72
C ALA A 32 0.70 -14.21 -0.09
N GLY A 33 0.84 -15.48 -0.47
CA GLY A 33 -0.02 -16.55 0.01
C GLY A 33 -1.50 -16.38 -0.36
N LYS A 34 -1.78 -15.74 -1.50
CA LYS A 34 -3.14 -15.52 -2.03
C LYS A 34 -3.37 -16.33 -3.29
N GLU A 35 -4.64 -16.57 -3.60
CA GLU A 35 -5.04 -17.47 -4.70
C GLU A 35 -4.73 -16.85 -6.07
N ALA A 36 -4.97 -15.55 -6.22
CA ALA A 36 -4.81 -14.86 -7.50
C ALA A 36 -4.28 -13.43 -7.33
N GLY A 37 -3.70 -12.91 -8.42
CA GLY A 37 -3.18 -11.56 -8.53
C GLY A 37 -3.63 -10.88 -9.81
N LEU A 38 -3.73 -9.55 -9.77
CA LEU A 38 -4.11 -8.72 -10.91
C LEU A 38 -3.19 -7.51 -11.02
N PHE A 39 -2.49 -7.41 -12.16
CA PHE A 39 -1.61 -6.29 -12.44
C PHE A 39 -2.42 -5.00 -12.64
N MET A 40 -1.99 -3.95 -11.95
CA MET A 40 -2.59 -2.62 -11.96
C MET A 40 -1.55 -1.58 -12.37
N PRO A 41 -1.90 -0.58 -13.19
CA PRO A 41 -0.97 0.49 -13.55
C PRO A 41 -0.48 1.30 -12.34
N THR A 42 -1.30 1.48 -11.29
CA THR A 42 -0.94 2.27 -10.10
C THR A 42 -1.42 1.61 -8.81
N GLY A 43 -0.77 1.95 -7.69
CA GLY A 43 -1.23 1.55 -6.35
C GLY A 43 -2.58 2.18 -5.98
N THR A 44 -2.82 3.44 -6.37
CA THR A 44 -4.12 4.10 -6.17
C THR A 44 -5.25 3.32 -6.82
N LEU A 45 -5.10 2.89 -8.08
CA LEU A 45 -6.14 2.09 -8.72
C LEU A 45 -6.33 0.74 -8.01
N SER A 46 -5.23 0.10 -7.59
CA SER A 46 -5.27 -1.15 -6.82
C SER A 46 -6.12 -1.02 -5.56
N ASN A 47 -5.88 0.01 -4.74
CA ASN A 47 -6.65 0.29 -3.54
C ASN A 47 -8.12 0.61 -3.86
N GLN A 48 -8.36 1.51 -4.81
CA GLN A 48 -9.72 1.97 -5.12
C GLN A 48 -10.59 0.86 -5.71
N LEU A 49 -10.03 -0.04 -6.52
CA LEU A 49 -10.75 -1.24 -6.97
C LEU A 49 -11.06 -2.18 -5.80
N ALA A 50 -10.12 -2.38 -4.88
CA ALA A 50 -10.35 -3.24 -3.74
C ALA A 50 -11.48 -2.71 -2.85
N LEU A 51 -11.46 -1.42 -2.54
CA LEU A 51 -12.52 -0.76 -1.77
C LEU A 51 -13.86 -0.79 -2.52
N PHE A 52 -13.87 -0.52 -3.83
CA PHE A 52 -15.09 -0.60 -4.64
C PHE A 52 -15.74 -1.98 -4.62
N LEU A 53 -14.94 -3.05 -4.66
CA LEU A 53 -15.45 -4.43 -4.68
C LEU A 53 -15.92 -4.91 -3.31
N HIS A 54 -15.24 -4.47 -2.25
CA HIS A 54 -15.55 -4.83 -0.87
C HIS A 54 -16.75 -4.06 -0.31
N VAL A 55 -16.96 -2.81 -0.75
CA VAL A 55 -18.19 -2.08 -0.46
C VAL A 55 -19.32 -2.61 -1.36
N ASN A 56 -19.96 -3.69 -0.91
CA ASN A 56 -20.99 -4.40 -1.67
C ASN A 56 -22.43 -3.97 -1.35
N GLU A 57 -22.65 -3.21 -0.27
CA GLU A 57 -23.96 -2.76 0.20
C GLU A 57 -23.90 -1.30 0.67
N HIS A 58 -25.02 -0.57 0.59
CA HIS A 58 -25.14 0.83 1.04
C HIS A 58 -26.35 1.03 1.96
N PRO A 59 -26.34 2.05 2.84
CA PRO A 59 -25.26 3.02 3.09
C PRO A 59 -24.03 2.37 3.73
N ALA A 60 -22.83 2.82 3.35
CA ALA A 60 -21.56 2.21 3.78
C ALA A 60 -20.54 3.22 4.30
N SER A 61 -19.64 2.75 5.15
CA SER A 61 -18.42 3.45 5.51
C SER A 61 -17.17 2.59 5.32
N VAL A 62 -16.03 3.25 5.15
CA VAL A 62 -14.69 2.65 5.08
C VAL A 62 -13.85 3.25 6.21
N LEU A 63 -13.39 2.41 7.13
CA LEU A 63 -12.62 2.82 8.29
C LEU A 63 -11.12 2.58 8.03
N CYS A 64 -10.29 3.59 8.29
CA CYS A 64 -8.85 3.52 8.10
C CYS A 64 -8.10 4.52 8.99
N ASP A 65 -6.77 4.45 9.01
CA ASP A 65 -5.94 5.44 9.71
C ASP A 65 -6.11 6.80 9.02
N LYS A 66 -6.30 7.87 9.80
CA LYS A 66 -6.47 9.23 9.28
C LYS A 66 -5.28 9.67 8.41
N ARG A 67 -4.11 9.06 8.59
CA ARG A 67 -2.87 9.33 7.85
C ARG A 67 -2.75 8.52 6.56
N ALA A 68 -3.58 7.48 6.37
CA ALA A 68 -3.48 6.52 5.29
C ALA A 68 -3.57 7.16 3.90
N HIS A 69 -2.89 6.55 2.93
CA HIS A 69 -2.80 6.98 1.55
C HIS A 69 -4.17 7.02 0.89
N ILE A 70 -4.97 5.97 1.07
CA ILE A 70 -6.33 5.85 0.54
C ILE A 70 -7.24 7.01 0.96
N LEU A 71 -6.99 7.61 2.12
CA LEU A 71 -7.76 8.75 2.62
C LEU A 71 -7.16 10.10 2.19
N ARG A 72 -5.85 10.28 2.35
CA ARG A 72 -5.19 11.59 2.22
C ARG A 72 -4.64 11.90 0.84
N TYR A 73 -4.22 10.88 0.10
CA TYR A 73 -3.38 11.04 -1.09
C TYR A 73 -4.01 10.47 -2.36
N GLU A 74 -5.30 10.14 -2.29
CA GLU A 74 -6.10 9.64 -3.42
C GLU A 74 -7.28 10.56 -3.73
N THR A 75 -7.20 11.85 -3.37
CA THR A 75 -8.15 12.90 -3.80
C THR A 75 -9.62 12.59 -3.44
N GLY A 76 -9.85 11.98 -2.28
CA GLY A 76 -11.21 11.61 -1.86
C GLY A 76 -11.85 10.49 -2.70
N ALA A 77 -11.04 9.70 -3.40
CA ALA A 77 -11.50 8.63 -4.28
C ALA A 77 -12.38 7.59 -3.59
N ILE A 78 -12.18 7.35 -2.28
CA ILE A 78 -13.05 6.46 -1.48
C ILE A 78 -14.51 6.88 -1.67
N SER A 79 -14.87 8.11 -1.31
CA SER A 79 -16.26 8.59 -1.43
C SER A 79 -16.73 8.63 -2.87
N PHE A 80 -15.86 9.03 -3.79
CA PHE A 80 -16.24 9.21 -5.18
C PHE A 80 -16.58 7.87 -5.87
N HIS A 81 -15.75 6.84 -5.70
CA HIS A 81 -15.96 5.55 -6.37
C HIS A 81 -16.90 4.64 -5.60
N THR A 82 -16.79 4.60 -4.28
CA THR A 82 -17.55 3.63 -3.47
C THR A 82 -18.87 4.20 -2.95
N ARG A 83 -19.10 5.51 -3.01
CA ARG A 83 -20.23 6.18 -2.32
C ARG A 83 -20.27 5.95 -0.81
N ALA A 84 -19.17 5.43 -0.23
CA ALA A 84 -19.05 5.21 1.20
C ALA A 84 -18.49 6.45 1.91
N THR A 85 -18.89 6.61 3.16
CA THR A 85 -18.33 7.62 4.07
C THR A 85 -16.98 7.15 4.62
N PRO A 86 -15.87 7.85 4.39
CA PRO A 86 -14.59 7.52 4.99
C PRO A 86 -14.59 7.90 6.48
N ILE A 87 -14.15 6.98 7.33
CA ILE A 87 -13.93 7.19 8.76
C ILE A 87 -12.42 7.12 9.01
N GLY A 88 -11.81 8.30 9.19
CA GLY A 88 -10.38 8.42 9.48
C GLY A 88 -10.11 8.44 10.98
N VAL A 89 -9.41 7.43 11.48
CA VAL A 89 -9.11 7.26 12.92
C VAL A 89 -7.68 7.70 13.20
N MET A 90 -7.50 8.54 14.22
CA MET A 90 -6.16 8.80 14.76
C MET A 90 -5.83 7.70 15.78
N PRO A 91 -4.70 6.99 15.64
CA PRO A 91 -4.34 5.95 16.59
C PRO A 91 -4.08 6.53 17.98
N SER A 92 -4.67 5.92 19.02
CA SER A 92 -4.51 6.39 20.40
C SER A 92 -3.06 6.36 20.89
N ASN A 93 -2.24 5.45 20.34
CA ASN A 93 -0.82 5.32 20.67
C ASN A 93 0.12 6.19 19.77
N GLY A 94 -0.43 6.93 18.82
CA GLY A 94 0.33 7.78 17.88
C GLY A 94 1.15 7.04 16.82
N HIS A 95 1.18 5.70 16.83
CA HIS A 95 1.99 4.86 15.95
C HIS A 95 1.16 4.13 14.90
N HIS A 96 0.21 3.31 15.34
CA HIS A 96 -0.60 2.41 14.51
C HIS A 96 -1.97 2.23 15.15
N MET A 97 -3.00 1.98 14.35
CA MET A 97 -4.35 1.73 14.88
C MET A 97 -4.35 0.47 15.75
N THR A 98 -5.03 0.53 16.88
CA THR A 98 -5.28 -0.64 17.72
C THR A 98 -6.65 -1.24 17.42
N VAL A 99 -6.88 -2.50 17.82
CA VAL A 99 -8.20 -3.13 17.79
C VAL A 99 -9.22 -2.34 18.60
N LYS A 100 -8.79 -1.67 19.68
CA LYS A 100 -9.65 -0.75 20.42
C LYS A 100 -10.02 0.48 19.58
N ASP A 101 -9.07 1.08 18.89
CA ASP A 101 -9.35 2.22 18.00
C ASP A 101 -10.35 1.81 16.89
N VAL A 102 -10.23 0.59 16.35
CA VAL A 102 -11.21 0.05 15.38
C VAL A 102 -12.58 -0.15 16.04
N ALA A 103 -12.63 -0.85 17.18
CA ALA A 103 -13.89 -1.16 17.88
C ALA A 103 -14.65 0.09 18.33
N ASP A 104 -13.94 1.15 18.74
CA ASP A 104 -14.56 2.41 19.17
C ASP A 104 -15.17 3.23 18.01
N HIS A 105 -14.75 2.97 16.76
CA HIS A 105 -15.14 3.79 15.60
C HIS A 105 -15.89 3.00 14.53
N ILE A 106 -15.96 1.67 14.65
CA ILE A 106 -16.71 0.83 13.72
C ILE A 106 -18.20 1.06 13.90
N LEU A 107 -18.94 1.13 12.78
CA LEU A 107 -20.37 1.34 12.77
C LEU A 107 -21.05 0.05 12.29
N LEU A 108 -21.54 -0.75 13.23
CA LEU A 108 -22.12 -2.07 12.92
C LEU A 108 -23.64 -2.05 12.91
N ASP A 109 -24.24 -1.16 13.70
CA ASP A 109 -25.67 -1.04 13.80
C ASP A 109 -26.23 -0.47 12.48
N ARG A 110 -27.21 -1.18 11.92
CA ARG A 110 -28.01 -0.64 10.81
C ARG A 110 -29.09 0.26 11.42
N ASP A 111 -28.76 1.53 11.62
CA ASP A 111 -29.74 2.53 12.02
C ASP A 111 -30.02 3.55 10.89
N ILE A 112 -31.01 4.43 11.12
CA ILE A 112 -31.40 5.45 10.12
C ILE A 112 -30.46 6.65 10.07
N TYR A 113 -29.50 6.75 10.99
CA TYR A 113 -28.65 7.91 11.22
C TYR A 113 -27.22 7.72 10.69
N THR A 114 -26.73 6.49 10.64
CA THR A 114 -25.33 6.16 10.40
C THR A 114 -25.15 5.08 9.33
N PRO A 115 -24.06 5.15 8.53
CA PRO A 115 -23.73 4.09 7.58
C PRO A 115 -23.13 2.88 8.29
N THR A 116 -23.23 1.69 7.69
CA THR A 116 -22.56 0.49 8.20
C THR A 116 -21.13 0.39 7.67
N THR A 117 -20.14 0.14 8.54
CA THR A 117 -18.77 -0.13 8.12
C THR A 117 -18.70 -1.42 7.33
N ARG A 118 -18.25 -1.32 6.06
CA ARG A 118 -18.09 -2.47 5.17
C ARG A 118 -16.65 -2.88 4.96
N VAL A 119 -15.72 -1.95 5.18
CA VAL A 119 -14.29 -2.20 5.02
C VAL A 119 -13.53 -1.55 6.16
N VAL A 120 -12.62 -2.31 6.76
CA VAL A 120 -11.48 -1.76 7.50
C VAL A 120 -10.25 -1.91 6.62
N ALA A 121 -9.53 -0.82 6.40
CA ALA A 121 -8.32 -0.80 5.58
C ALA A 121 -7.11 -0.33 6.41
N LEU A 122 -6.05 -1.13 6.40
CA LEU A 122 -4.77 -0.78 7.02
C LEU A 122 -3.73 -0.42 5.96
N GLU A 123 -2.65 0.23 6.39
CA GLU A 123 -1.48 0.54 5.56
C GLU A 123 -0.22 0.00 6.26
N ASN A 124 0.56 -0.83 5.57
CA ASN A 124 1.81 -1.35 6.09
C ASN A 124 2.90 -1.38 4.99
N THR A 125 3.94 -0.56 5.07
CA THR A 125 4.26 0.43 6.12
C THR A 125 3.54 1.75 5.95
N LEU A 126 3.25 2.45 7.05
CA LEU A 126 2.68 3.81 7.06
C LEU A 126 3.79 4.82 7.41
N ASP A 127 4.11 5.73 6.50
CA ASP A 127 5.22 6.69 6.66
C ASP A 127 6.60 6.07 7.01
N GLY A 128 6.76 4.77 6.79
CA GLY A 128 7.96 4.00 7.09
C GLY A 128 7.90 3.18 8.38
N THR A 129 6.86 3.36 9.21
CA THR A 129 6.64 2.53 10.39
C THR A 129 5.92 1.24 10.05
N ILE A 130 6.28 0.19 10.78
CA ILE A 130 5.78 -1.16 10.64
C ILE A 130 4.57 -1.32 11.55
N PHE A 131 3.47 -1.79 10.99
CA PHE A 131 2.31 -2.16 11.77
C PHE A 131 2.59 -3.51 12.46
N PRO A 132 2.53 -3.61 13.80
CA PRO A 132 2.78 -4.86 14.52
C PRO A 132 1.82 -5.97 14.08
N GLN A 133 2.36 -7.14 13.74
CA GLN A 133 1.58 -8.24 13.18
C GLN A 133 0.58 -8.82 14.19
N ASP A 134 0.94 -8.87 15.47
CA ASP A 134 0.06 -9.28 16.56
C ASP A 134 -1.19 -8.39 16.65
N GLU A 135 -1.02 -7.07 16.50
CA GLU A 135 -2.15 -6.15 16.50
C GLU A 135 -3.00 -6.27 15.21
N ILE A 136 -2.37 -6.52 14.05
CA ILE A 136 -3.10 -6.85 12.81
C ILE A 136 -3.98 -8.09 13.03
N LEU A 137 -3.45 -9.15 13.65
CA LEU A 137 -4.20 -10.38 13.92
C LEU A 137 -5.39 -10.13 14.85
N ARG A 138 -5.24 -9.26 15.85
CA ARG A 138 -6.34 -8.87 16.75
C ARG A 138 -7.43 -8.10 16.00
N ILE A 139 -7.04 -7.17 15.12
CA ILE A 139 -7.99 -6.44 14.26
C ILE A 139 -8.68 -7.40 13.29
N ALA A 140 -7.94 -8.31 12.66
CA ALA A 140 -8.46 -9.30 11.71
C ALA A 140 -9.52 -10.20 12.36
N ALA A 141 -9.25 -10.70 13.57
CA ALA A 141 -10.22 -11.48 14.34
C ALA A 141 -11.50 -10.68 14.61
N PHE A 142 -11.36 -9.43 15.07
CA PHE A 142 -12.48 -8.54 15.36
C PHE A 142 -13.33 -8.24 14.11
N VAL A 143 -12.74 -7.83 12.99
CA VAL A 143 -13.51 -7.49 11.77
C VAL A 143 -14.18 -8.72 11.16
N LYS A 144 -13.57 -9.90 11.31
CA LYS A 144 -14.15 -11.17 10.86
C LYS A 144 -15.40 -11.55 11.66
N GLU A 145 -15.40 -11.35 12.97
CA GLU A 145 -16.59 -11.57 13.83
C GLU A 145 -17.79 -10.72 13.38
N HIS A 146 -17.52 -9.58 12.74
CA HIS A 146 -18.52 -8.63 12.26
C HIS A 146 -18.77 -8.68 10.75
N ALA A 147 -18.20 -9.66 10.03
CA ALA A 147 -18.31 -9.80 8.57
C ALA A 147 -17.93 -8.52 7.81
N VAL A 148 -16.92 -7.79 8.30
CA VAL A 148 -16.37 -6.59 7.67
C VAL A 148 -15.12 -6.96 6.89
N ALA A 149 -15.06 -6.55 5.63
CA ALA A 149 -13.92 -6.87 4.76
C ALA A 149 -12.64 -6.17 5.25
N PHE A 150 -11.51 -6.83 5.07
CA PHE A 150 -10.22 -6.37 5.54
C PHE A 150 -9.22 -6.22 4.39
N HIS A 151 -8.80 -4.98 4.14
CA HIS A 151 -7.88 -4.65 3.05
C HIS A 151 -6.55 -4.10 3.57
N LEU A 152 -5.46 -4.44 2.89
CA LEU A 152 -4.14 -3.87 3.15
C LEU A 152 -3.64 -3.06 1.96
N ASP A 153 -3.40 -1.76 2.18
CA ASP A 153 -2.46 -1.00 1.37
C ASP A 153 -1.03 -1.45 1.74
N GLY A 154 -0.54 -2.41 0.98
CA GLY A 154 0.78 -3.00 1.09
C GLY A 154 1.81 -2.33 0.20
N ALA A 155 1.65 -1.04 -0.13
CA ALA A 155 2.54 -0.31 -1.04
C ALA A 155 4.04 -0.45 -0.70
N ARG A 156 4.36 -0.70 0.58
CA ARG A 156 5.72 -0.97 1.06
C ARG A 156 5.80 -2.23 1.91
N LEU A 157 4.89 -3.20 1.75
CA LEU A 157 4.90 -4.44 2.54
C LEU A 157 6.21 -5.23 2.39
N TRP A 158 6.84 -5.14 1.21
CA TRP A 158 8.21 -5.63 0.96
C TRP A 158 9.23 -5.12 2.00
N ASN A 159 9.11 -3.86 2.43
CA ASN A 159 10.00 -3.31 3.45
C ASN A 159 9.70 -3.86 4.84
N ALA A 160 8.41 -4.04 5.17
CA ALA A 160 8.02 -4.67 6.43
C ALA A 160 8.52 -6.12 6.50
N ALA A 161 8.38 -6.89 5.41
CA ALA A 161 8.88 -8.26 5.32
C ALA A 161 10.39 -8.34 5.58
N VAL A 162 11.17 -7.50 4.91
CA VAL A 162 12.64 -7.47 5.10
C VAL A 162 13.04 -6.99 6.49
N ALA A 163 12.35 -6.00 7.05
CA ALA A 163 12.71 -5.45 8.36
C ALA A 163 12.34 -6.38 9.52
N THR A 164 11.24 -7.14 9.38
CA THR A 164 10.77 -8.09 10.41
C THR A 164 11.32 -9.50 10.24
N GLY A 165 11.81 -9.85 9.05
CA GLY A 165 12.17 -11.23 8.72
C GLY A 165 10.96 -12.15 8.47
N THR A 166 9.76 -11.58 8.43
CA THR A 166 8.50 -12.31 8.19
C THR A 166 8.21 -12.34 6.68
N ASP A 167 7.82 -13.50 6.15
CA ASP A 167 7.47 -13.61 4.74
C ASP A 167 6.16 -12.88 4.39
N LEU A 168 6.00 -12.55 3.10
CA LEU A 168 4.83 -11.81 2.61
C LEU A 168 3.54 -12.60 2.78
N ALA A 169 3.60 -13.93 2.75
CA ALA A 169 2.43 -14.80 2.96
C ALA A 169 1.88 -14.61 4.37
N THR A 170 2.73 -14.68 5.38
CA THR A 170 2.37 -14.48 6.79
C THR A 170 1.86 -13.07 7.05
N LEU A 171 2.52 -12.05 6.49
CA LEU A 171 2.07 -10.65 6.63
C LEU A 171 0.71 -10.40 5.95
N SER A 172 0.44 -11.08 4.84
CA SER A 172 -0.77 -10.88 4.03
C SER A 172 -1.93 -11.78 4.44
N GLU A 173 -1.67 -12.90 5.13
CA GLU A 173 -2.66 -13.91 5.50
C GLU A 173 -3.94 -13.31 6.10
N PRO A 174 -3.88 -12.36 7.07
CA PRO A 174 -5.08 -11.90 7.76
C PRO A 174 -6.06 -11.10 6.90
N PHE A 175 -5.62 -10.62 5.73
CA PHE A 175 -6.39 -9.70 4.88
C PHE A 175 -7.14 -10.42 3.75
N ASP A 176 -8.34 -9.96 3.41
CA ASP A 176 -9.09 -10.47 2.27
C ASP A 176 -8.44 -10.08 0.94
N SER A 177 -7.84 -8.88 0.89
CA SER A 177 -7.07 -8.43 -0.27
C SER A 177 -5.90 -7.52 0.10
N VAL A 178 -4.85 -7.53 -0.72
CA VAL A 178 -3.63 -6.73 -0.52
C VAL A 178 -3.20 -6.06 -1.81
N SER A 179 -2.88 -4.77 -1.73
CA SER A 179 -2.26 -4.01 -2.83
C SER A 179 -0.74 -4.00 -2.68
N LEU A 180 0.00 -4.68 -3.57
CA LEU A 180 1.46 -4.75 -3.52
C LEU A 180 2.10 -3.89 -4.61
N CYS A 181 2.63 -2.73 -4.23
CA CYS A 181 3.23 -1.80 -5.18
C CYS A 181 4.62 -2.28 -5.64
N LEU A 182 4.89 -2.18 -6.94
CA LEU A 182 6.14 -2.58 -7.59
C LEU A 182 7.02 -1.37 -7.91
N SER A 183 6.41 -0.19 -8.11
CA SER A 183 7.08 1.04 -8.57
C SER A 183 7.60 1.95 -7.46
N LYS A 184 7.88 1.40 -6.27
CA LYS A 184 8.49 2.11 -5.15
C LYS A 184 9.90 1.58 -4.87
N GLY A 185 10.12 1.00 -3.68
CA GLY A 185 11.44 0.52 -3.26
C GLY A 185 11.99 -0.61 -4.12
N LEU A 186 11.12 -1.39 -4.78
CA LEU A 186 11.55 -2.43 -5.72
C LEU A 186 12.09 -1.85 -7.04
N GLY A 187 11.69 -0.64 -7.43
CA GLY A 187 12.28 0.07 -8.57
C GLY A 187 11.73 -0.32 -9.95
N ALA A 188 10.59 -1.04 -10.04
CA ALA A 188 9.89 -1.17 -11.31
C ALA A 188 9.42 0.22 -11.80
N PRO A 189 9.31 0.46 -13.12
CA PRO A 189 8.90 1.78 -13.62
C PRO A 189 7.43 2.09 -13.34
N VAL A 190 6.57 1.07 -13.43
CA VAL A 190 5.12 1.17 -13.29
C VAL A 190 4.62 -0.09 -12.61
N GLY A 191 3.56 0.03 -11.82
CA GLY A 191 2.74 -1.12 -11.46
C GLY A 191 2.53 -1.36 -9.98
N SER A 192 1.44 -2.07 -9.73
CA SER A 192 1.06 -2.72 -8.48
C SER A 192 0.40 -4.05 -8.83
N VAL A 193 0.35 -4.98 -7.89
CA VAL A 193 -0.49 -6.18 -8.03
C VAL A 193 -1.49 -6.20 -6.89
N LEU A 194 -2.77 -6.23 -7.23
CA LEU A 194 -3.85 -6.50 -6.29
C LEU A 194 -3.96 -8.02 -6.14
N VAL A 195 -3.87 -8.54 -4.93
CA VAL A 195 -3.98 -9.99 -4.65
C VAL A 195 -5.16 -10.28 -3.72
N GLY A 196 -5.76 -11.45 -3.86
CA GLY A 196 -6.93 -11.89 -3.07
C GLY A 196 -7.40 -13.29 -3.49
N SER A 197 -8.65 -13.63 -3.19
CA SER A 197 -9.27 -14.86 -3.68
C SER A 197 -9.47 -14.83 -5.20
N HIS A 198 -9.59 -16.01 -5.82
CA HIS A 198 -9.91 -16.13 -7.25
C HIS A 198 -11.19 -15.36 -7.60
N GLU A 199 -12.26 -15.55 -6.82
CA GLU A 199 -13.54 -14.88 -7.05
C GLU A 199 -13.41 -13.35 -7.01
N PHE A 200 -12.67 -12.83 -6.02
CA PHE A 200 -12.42 -11.40 -5.88
C PHE A 200 -11.64 -10.84 -7.08
N ILE A 201 -10.60 -11.56 -7.54
CA ILE A 201 -9.76 -11.13 -8.66
C ILE A 201 -10.50 -11.19 -10.00
N GLU A 202 -11.37 -12.18 -10.23
CA GLU A 202 -12.20 -12.22 -11.44
C GLU A 202 -13.17 -11.03 -11.50
N ARG A 203 -13.80 -10.67 -10.37
CA ARG A 203 -14.60 -9.45 -10.27
C ARG A 203 -13.74 -8.19 -10.50
N ALA A 204 -12.52 -8.18 -9.97
CA ALA A 204 -11.59 -7.07 -10.15
C ALA A 204 -11.16 -6.86 -11.61
N LYS A 205 -11.02 -7.92 -12.41
CA LYS A 205 -10.73 -7.81 -13.85
C LYS A 205 -11.79 -7.00 -14.59
N ILE A 206 -13.07 -7.26 -14.29
CA ILE A 206 -14.22 -6.56 -14.89
C ILE A 206 -14.18 -5.08 -14.49
N VAL A 207 -14.04 -4.78 -13.19
CA VAL A 207 -14.00 -3.39 -12.71
C VAL A 207 -12.77 -2.65 -13.24
N ARG A 208 -11.60 -3.32 -13.35
CA ARG A 208 -10.38 -2.75 -13.96
C ARG A 208 -10.65 -2.30 -15.39
N LYS A 209 -11.45 -3.06 -16.14
CA LYS A 209 -11.86 -2.69 -17.51
C LYS A 209 -12.77 -1.46 -17.51
N MET A 210 -13.73 -1.38 -16.58
CA MET A 210 -14.63 -0.23 -16.44
C MET A 210 -13.88 1.07 -16.09
N PHE A 211 -12.84 0.96 -15.27
CA PHE A 211 -11.95 2.09 -14.91
C PHE A 211 -10.95 2.45 -16.01
N GLY A 212 -11.03 1.84 -17.20
CA GLY A 212 -10.16 2.12 -18.35
C GLY A 212 -8.74 1.57 -18.21
N ALA A 213 -8.49 0.70 -17.23
CA ALA A 213 -7.16 0.18 -16.91
C ALA A 213 -6.87 -1.23 -17.46
N GLY A 214 -7.78 -1.78 -18.29
CA GLY A 214 -7.52 -2.99 -19.08
C GLY A 214 -6.57 -2.69 -20.23
N MET A 215 -5.28 -2.60 -19.92
CA MET A 215 -4.16 -2.34 -20.84
C MET A 215 -3.88 -3.56 -21.74
N ARG A 216 -3.06 -3.36 -22.78
CA ARG A 216 -2.75 -4.39 -23.79
C ARG A 216 -1.43 -5.10 -23.49
N GLN A 217 -0.34 -4.75 -24.18
CA GLN A 217 0.99 -5.37 -24.05
C GLN A 217 1.69 -4.97 -22.75
N THR A 218 1.13 -5.40 -21.62
CA THR A 218 1.65 -5.08 -20.28
C THR A 218 2.89 -5.89 -19.92
N GLY A 219 3.22 -6.92 -20.70
CA GLY A 219 4.39 -7.77 -20.49
C GLY A 219 5.71 -7.01 -20.44
N VAL A 220 5.81 -5.87 -21.14
CA VAL A 220 6.97 -4.95 -21.04
C VAL A 220 7.15 -4.46 -19.61
N LEU A 221 6.07 -4.06 -18.95
CA LEU A 221 6.09 -3.59 -17.56
C LEU A 221 6.26 -4.75 -16.59
N ALA A 222 5.64 -5.89 -16.88
CA ALA A 222 5.74 -7.07 -16.04
C ALA A 222 7.17 -7.64 -15.99
N ALA A 223 7.88 -7.65 -17.12
CA ALA A 223 9.29 -8.05 -17.18
C ALA A 223 10.20 -7.15 -16.32
N ALA A 224 9.90 -5.85 -16.26
CA ALA A 224 10.61 -4.94 -15.36
C ALA A 224 10.33 -5.26 -13.88
N ALA A 225 9.07 -5.52 -13.55
CA ALA A 225 8.67 -5.88 -12.20
C ALA A 225 9.25 -7.22 -11.73
N HIS A 226 9.34 -8.22 -12.61
CA HIS A 226 10.01 -9.48 -12.30
C HIS A 226 11.48 -9.26 -11.91
N VAL A 227 12.22 -8.45 -12.68
CA VAL A 227 13.59 -8.04 -12.30
C VAL A 227 13.59 -7.31 -10.95
N ALA A 228 12.62 -6.44 -10.70
CA ALA A 228 12.51 -5.71 -9.44
C ALA A 228 12.32 -6.65 -8.23
N ILE A 229 11.52 -7.71 -8.38
CA ILE A 229 11.28 -8.71 -7.34
C ILE A 229 12.53 -9.56 -7.11
N HIS A 230 13.19 -10.05 -8.16
CA HIS A 230 14.32 -10.97 -7.99
C HIS A 230 15.63 -10.27 -7.63
N ASP A 231 15.92 -9.11 -8.24
CA ASP A 231 17.23 -8.48 -8.13
C ASP A 231 17.24 -7.36 -7.07
N ASN A 232 16.14 -6.61 -6.95
CA ASN A 232 16.10 -5.41 -6.08
C ASN A 232 15.49 -5.68 -4.71
N TYR A 233 14.53 -6.60 -4.59
CA TYR A 233 13.92 -6.94 -3.29
C TYR A 233 14.96 -7.36 -2.24
N PRO A 234 15.97 -8.22 -2.54
CA PRO A 234 17.01 -8.58 -1.58
C PRO A 234 17.87 -7.38 -1.11
N LEU A 235 17.89 -6.29 -1.88
CA LEU A 235 18.67 -5.09 -1.58
C LEU A 235 17.95 -4.13 -0.63
N LEU A 236 16.67 -4.35 -0.29
CA LEU A 236 15.92 -3.43 0.58
C LEU A 236 16.56 -3.28 1.97
N ALA A 237 17.17 -4.34 2.52
CA ALA A 237 17.87 -4.27 3.81
C ALA A 237 19.00 -3.23 3.80
N ARG A 238 19.68 -3.05 2.66
CA ARG A 238 20.67 -1.99 2.50
C ARG A 238 20.03 -0.60 2.58
N THR A 239 18.85 -0.42 2.01
CA THR A 239 18.13 0.87 2.07
C THR A 239 17.71 1.22 3.49
N HIS A 240 17.34 0.23 4.31
CA HIS A 240 17.02 0.45 5.74
C HIS A 240 18.24 0.92 6.52
N ARG A 241 19.39 0.26 6.33
CA ARG A 241 20.67 0.67 6.94
C ARG A 241 21.05 2.10 6.54
N LEU A 242 20.85 2.46 5.27
CA LEU A 242 21.12 3.82 4.79
C LEU A 242 20.18 4.85 5.39
N ALA A 243 18.88 4.54 5.52
CA ALA A 243 17.91 5.42 6.16
C ALA A 243 18.28 5.67 7.63
N LYS A 244 18.60 4.61 8.38
CA LYS A 244 19.02 4.72 9.78
C LYS A 244 20.29 5.57 9.93
N LYS A 245 21.33 5.28 9.14
CA LYS A 245 22.56 6.09 9.12
C LYS A 245 22.29 7.55 8.76
N THR A 246 21.39 7.80 7.81
CA THR A 246 21.00 9.16 7.42
C THR A 246 20.30 9.89 8.57
N ALA A 247 19.40 9.22 9.28
CA ALA A 247 18.73 9.77 10.45
C ALA A 247 19.71 10.13 11.56
N GLU A 248 20.66 9.23 11.89
CA GLU A 248 21.72 9.48 12.87
C GLU A 248 22.57 10.71 12.50
N LEU A 249 22.97 10.83 11.24
CA LEU A 249 23.75 11.97 10.73
C LEU A 249 22.95 13.30 10.75
N LEU A 250 21.63 13.23 10.58
CA LEU A 250 20.76 14.39 10.66
C LEU A 250 20.54 14.83 12.12
N GLN A 251 20.34 13.88 13.03
CA GLN A 251 20.22 14.15 14.46
C GLN A 251 21.50 14.77 15.04
N GLN A 252 22.68 14.29 14.62
CA GLN A 252 23.98 14.91 14.97
C GLN A 252 24.09 16.37 14.52
N ARG A 253 23.30 16.79 13.52
CA ARG A 253 23.22 18.16 13.01
C ARG A 253 22.04 18.95 13.59
N GLY A 254 21.38 18.43 14.61
CA GLY A 254 20.25 19.08 15.29
C GLY A 254 18.89 18.95 14.58
N VAL A 255 18.77 18.08 13.58
CA VAL A 255 17.49 17.85 12.88
C VAL A 255 16.63 16.87 13.67
N THR A 256 15.42 17.30 14.01
CA THR A 256 14.41 16.46 14.68
C THR A 256 13.76 15.48 13.71
N ILE A 257 13.92 14.19 13.98
CA ILE A 257 13.23 13.09 13.29
C ILE A 257 11.86 12.89 13.95
N THR A 258 10.79 12.90 13.15
CA THR A 258 9.40 12.94 13.64
C THR A 258 8.69 11.59 13.64
N VAL A 259 9.29 10.58 12.99
CA VAL A 259 8.74 9.23 12.90
C VAL A 259 9.90 8.24 13.10
N PRO A 260 9.69 7.14 13.82
CA PRO A 260 10.70 6.07 13.94
C PRO A 260 11.21 5.60 12.57
N VAL A 261 12.52 5.39 12.47
CA VAL A 261 13.19 4.95 11.24
C VAL A 261 13.30 3.43 11.26
N GLU A 262 12.20 2.77 10.95
CA GLU A 262 12.07 1.30 11.00
C GLU A 262 12.37 0.63 9.65
N THR A 263 12.23 1.37 8.56
CA THR A 263 12.47 0.88 7.19
C THR A 263 13.31 1.87 6.36
N ASN A 264 12.90 2.21 5.13
CA ASN A 264 13.67 3.02 4.19
C ASN A 264 13.28 4.51 4.17
N ALA A 265 12.51 4.98 5.16
CA ALA A 265 12.04 6.36 5.21
C ALA A 265 12.59 7.11 6.42
N VAL A 266 12.95 8.37 6.21
CA VAL A 266 13.34 9.32 7.27
C VAL A 266 12.40 10.51 7.20
N ARG A 267 11.56 10.68 8.22
CA ARG A 267 10.68 11.84 8.37
C ARG A 267 11.29 12.81 9.36
N ARG A 268 11.27 14.10 9.04
CA ARG A 268 11.78 15.17 9.90
C ARG A 268 10.76 16.29 10.04
N CYS A 269 10.87 17.05 11.11
CA CYS A 269 10.06 18.25 11.29
C CYS A 269 10.44 19.28 10.23
N ALA A 270 9.44 19.87 9.58
CA ALA A 270 9.59 21.20 9.00
C ALA A 270 9.26 22.15 10.15
N ASP A 271 10.27 22.82 10.70
CA ASP A 271 10.14 23.71 11.86
C ASP A 271 8.95 24.69 11.65
N PRO A 272 7.99 24.84 12.58
CA PRO A 272 6.77 25.65 12.38
C PRO A 272 7.04 27.13 12.06
N GLY A 273 8.23 27.64 12.39
CA GLY A 273 8.68 28.99 12.04
C GLY A 273 9.47 29.08 10.72
N PHE A 274 9.82 27.95 10.09
CA PHE A 274 10.53 27.90 8.82
C PHE A 274 9.57 27.51 7.69
N HIS A 275 8.87 28.50 7.13
CA HIS A 275 8.15 28.35 5.85
C HIS A 275 9.06 27.98 4.67
N ARG A 276 10.38 28.01 4.87
CA ARG A 276 11.37 27.33 4.06
C ARG A 276 12.42 26.80 5.02
N CYS A 277 12.43 25.51 5.37
CA CYS A 277 13.69 24.94 5.84
C CYS A 277 14.74 25.24 4.76
N ASP A 278 15.65 26.18 5.03
CA ASP A 278 16.80 26.42 4.17
C ASP A 278 17.77 25.25 4.36
N ASP A 279 17.38 24.05 3.88
CA ASP A 279 18.22 22.87 4.03
C ASP A 279 19.46 22.93 3.11
N ARG A 280 19.75 24.06 2.46
CA ARG A 280 21.04 24.29 1.81
C ARG A 280 22.20 24.20 2.81
N GLN A 281 21.95 24.48 4.10
CA GLN A 281 22.95 24.31 5.16
C GLN A 281 23.25 22.83 5.48
N TYR A 282 22.30 21.93 5.20
CA TYR A 282 22.43 20.49 5.51
C TYR A 282 22.72 19.64 4.27
N PHE A 283 22.33 20.11 3.08
CA PHE A 283 22.44 19.36 1.84
C PHE A 283 23.06 20.21 0.73
N PRO A 284 24.11 19.70 0.05
CA PRO A 284 24.74 20.40 -1.06
C PRO A 284 23.78 20.55 -2.27
N ALA A 285 24.15 21.44 -3.19
CA ALA A 285 23.47 21.58 -4.47
C ALA A 285 23.44 20.23 -5.22
N GLY A 286 22.30 19.89 -5.85
CA GLY A 286 22.09 18.63 -6.56
C GLY A 286 21.35 17.54 -5.78
N VAL A 287 21.07 17.75 -4.49
CA VAL A 287 20.22 16.83 -3.69
C VAL A 287 18.74 17.19 -3.86
N LEU A 288 18.00 16.35 -4.59
CA LEU A 288 16.54 16.47 -4.69
C LEU A 288 15.87 16.00 -3.40
N ARG A 289 14.91 16.78 -2.91
CA ARG A 289 14.11 16.48 -1.72
C ARG A 289 12.65 16.84 -1.93
N THR A 290 11.77 16.11 -1.24
CA THR A 290 10.37 16.48 -1.13
C THR A 290 10.18 17.37 0.09
N GLY A 291 9.87 18.63 -0.15
CA GLY A 291 9.24 19.53 0.83
C GLY A 291 8.00 20.05 0.13
N ARG A 292 6.82 19.97 0.77
CA ARG A 292 5.64 20.61 0.20
C ARG A 292 6.00 22.07 -0.03
N ARG A 293 5.86 22.57 -1.26
CA ARG A 293 5.51 23.98 -1.42
C ARG A 293 4.14 24.08 -0.74
N ALA A 294 4.11 24.68 0.44
CA ALA A 294 2.86 25.07 1.07
C ALA A 294 2.09 25.98 0.11
#